data_AF-A0A7X2SZ87-F1
#
_entry.id   AF-A0A7X2SZ87-F1
#
_cell.length_a   1.000
_cell.length_b   1.000
_cell.length_c   1.000
_cell.angle_alpha   90.00
_cell.angle_beta   90.00
_cell.angle_gamma   90.00
#
_symmetry.space_group_name_H-M   'P 1'
#
loop_
_entity.id
_entity.type
_entity.pdbx_description
1 polymer ?
#
loop_
_entity_poly.entity_id
_entity_poly.type
_entity_poly.pdbx_seq_one_letter_code
_entity_poly.pdbx_strand_id
1 'polypeptide(L)'
;LKYTAVDAYKAEYLRAELTRQIQQTLAQFDALVVPTSPTIHTLEEMKQEPIHFNSQFGTYTNFTNLADLAALALPAPFRNDDLPAGIT
;
A
#
# COMPACT_ATOMS: atom_id res chain seq x y z
N LEU A 1 22.58 -2.59 4.03
CA LEU A 1 22.22 -3.69 4.96
C LEU A 1 22.80 -5.00 4.41
N LYS A 2 23.23 -5.93 5.27
CA LYS A 2 23.72 -7.26 4.86
C LYS A 2 22.71 -8.30 5.33
N TYR A 3 21.76 -8.66 4.47
CA TYR A 3 20.77 -9.71 4.75
C TYR A 3 21.33 -11.08 4.37
N THR A 4 21.08 -12.08 5.20
CA THR A 4 21.48 -13.47 4.95
C THR A 4 20.40 -14.23 4.19
N ALA A 5 20.76 -15.40 3.63
CA ALA A 5 19.76 -16.31 3.06
C ALA A 5 18.71 -16.74 4.10
N VAL A 6 19.11 -16.90 5.36
CA VAL A 6 18.18 -17.23 6.46
C VAL A 6 17.17 -16.10 6.68
N ASP A 7 17.58 -14.84 6.61
CA ASP A 7 16.67 -13.69 6.76
C ASP A 7 15.65 -13.64 5.62
N ALA A 8 16.09 -13.93 4.39
CA ALA A 8 15.20 -13.99 3.23
C ALA A 8 14.12 -15.07 3.38
N TYR A 9 14.50 -16.29 3.78
CA TYR A 9 13.52 -17.37 3.99
C TYR A 9 12.59 -17.10 5.18
N LYS A 10 13.08 -16.49 6.27
CA LYS A 10 12.22 -16.04 7.39
C LYS A 10 11.17 -15.02 6.92
N ALA A 11 11.57 -14.05 6.12
CA ALA A 11 10.65 -13.06 5.56
C ALA A 11 9.63 -13.72 4.61
N GLU A 12 10.04 -14.71 3.82
CA GLU A 12 9.12 -15.44 2.94
C GLU A 12 8.10 -16.26 3.72
N TYR A 13 8.50 -16.93 4.81
CA TYR A 13 7.56 -17.64 5.68
C TYR A 13 6.53 -16.70 6.32
N LEU A 14 7.00 -15.53 6.80
CA LEU A 14 6.10 -14.50 7.31
C LEU A 14 5.16 -13.97 6.23
N ARG A 15 5.66 -13.71 5.01
CA ARG A 15 4.83 -13.27 3.87
C ARG A 15 3.73 -14.29 3.56
N ALA A 16 4.06 -15.59 3.53
CA ALA A 16 3.09 -16.65 3.29
C ALA A 16 2.02 -16.73 4.39
N GLU A 17 2.42 -16.59 5.65
CA GLU A 17 1.49 -16.55 6.79
C GLU A 17 0.52 -15.36 6.70
N LEU A 18 1.04 -14.15 6.48
CA LEU A 18 0.23 -12.94 6.35
C LEU A 18 -0.69 -13.00 5.12
N THR A 19 -0.21 -13.55 4.00
CA THR A 19 -1.03 -13.75 2.79
C THR A 19 -2.24 -14.64 3.11
N ARG A 20 -2.04 -15.72 3.87
CA ARG A 20 -3.14 -16.60 4.29
C ARG A 20 -4.15 -15.87 5.17
N GLN A 21 -3.68 -15.05 6.12
CA GLN A 21 -4.56 -14.25 6.97
C GLN A 21 -5.38 -13.23 6.16
N ILE A 22 -4.75 -12.57 5.18
CA ILE A 22 -5.42 -11.64 4.27
C ILE A 22 -6.51 -12.36 3.49
N GLN A 23 -6.20 -13.48 2.84
CA GLN A 23 -7.17 -14.27 2.07
C GLN A 23 -8.37 -14.71 2.92
N GLN A 24 -8.14 -15.15 4.16
CA GLN A 24 -9.22 -15.56 5.06
C GLN A 24 -10.08 -14.38 5.51
N THR A 25 -9.46 -13.24 5.81
CA THR A 25 -10.16 -12.02 6.23
C THR A 25 -11.02 -11.46 5.10
N LEU A 26 -10.50 -11.51 3.87
CA LEU A 26 -11.18 -11.00 2.68
C LEU A 26 -12.19 -11.99 2.08
N ALA A 27 -12.19 -13.27 2.48
CA ALA A 27 -13.04 -14.32 1.90
C ALA A 27 -14.56 -14.04 1.96
N GLN A 28 -14.99 -13.18 2.87
CA GLN A 28 -16.39 -12.79 3.03
C GLN A 28 -16.79 -11.55 2.20
N PHE A 29 -15.88 -11.00 1.40
CA PHE A 29 -16.08 -9.82 0.58
C PHE A 29 -15.70 -10.10 -0.88
N ASP A 30 -16.40 -9.49 -1.83
CA ASP A 30 -16.07 -9.61 -3.26
C ASP A 30 -14.90 -8.72 -3.68
N ALA A 31 -14.72 -7.59 -2.99
CA ALA A 31 -13.68 -6.61 -3.27
C ALA A 31 -13.36 -5.78 -2.01
N LEU A 32 -12.17 -5.18 -2.01
CA LEU A 32 -11.73 -4.20 -1.03
C LEU A 32 -11.62 -2.84 -1.73
N VAL A 33 -12.19 -1.79 -1.13
CA VAL A 33 -12.06 -0.42 -1.63
C VAL A 33 -11.23 0.39 -0.64
N VAL A 34 -10.17 1.02 -1.11
CA VAL A 34 -9.25 1.84 -0.31
C VAL A 34 -8.96 3.17 -1.00
N PRO A 35 -8.51 4.20 -0.26
CA PRO A 35 -7.88 5.37 -0.89
C PRO A 35 -6.64 4.93 -1.68
N THR A 36 -6.47 5.44 -2.91
CA THR A 36 -5.27 5.13 -3.72
C THR A 36 -3.99 5.64 -3.04
N SER A 37 -4.08 6.79 -2.38
CA SER A 37 -3.05 7.33 -1.48
C SER A 37 -3.74 8.04 -0.33
N PRO A 38 -3.22 7.99 0.91
CA PRO A 38 -3.83 8.72 2.04
C PRO A 38 -3.76 10.24 1.89
N THR A 39 -2.73 10.73 1.20
CA THR A 39 -2.45 12.17 1.05
C THR A 39 -1.65 12.44 -0.22
N ILE A 40 -1.38 13.72 -0.48
CA ILE A 40 -0.46 14.23 -1.49
C ILE A 40 0.49 15.22 -0.82
N HIS A 41 1.74 15.27 -1.28
CA HIS A 41 2.75 16.22 -0.80
C HIS A 41 3.25 17.10 -1.93
N THR A 42 3.58 18.34 -1.58
CA THR A 42 4.35 19.24 -2.44
C THR A 42 5.80 18.78 -2.54
N LEU A 43 6.51 19.27 -3.55
CA LEU A 43 7.94 19.00 -3.71
C LEU A 43 8.78 19.55 -2.55
N GLU A 44 8.37 20.69 -1.97
CA GLU A 44 9.10 21.29 -0.84
C GLU A 44 8.92 20.48 0.45
N GLU A 45 7.71 19.96 0.72
CA GLU A 45 7.48 19.04 1.83
C GLU A 45 8.31 17.75 1.64
N MET A 46 8.29 17.17 0.44
CA MET A 46 9.04 15.94 0.16
C MET A 46 10.55 16.09 0.38
N LYS A 47 11.12 17.28 0.17
CA LYS A 47 12.55 17.54 0.45
C LYS A 47 12.88 17.52 1.94
N GLN A 48 11.92 17.79 2.82
CA GLN A 48 12.14 17.82 4.26
C GLN A 48 12.31 16.40 4.83
N GLU A 49 11.39 15.49 4.48
CA GLU A 49 11.42 14.10 4.95
C GLU A 49 11.10 13.07 3.83
N PRO A 50 12.02 12.86 2.88
CA PRO A 50 11.73 12.10 1.65
C PRO A 50 11.37 10.64 1.91
N ILE A 51 11.95 10.00 2.92
CA ILE A 51 11.68 8.60 3.25
C ILE A 51 10.32 8.47 3.95
N HIS A 52 10.04 9.35 4.92
CA HIS A 52 8.81 9.30 5.69
C HIS A 52 7.60 9.61 4.80
N PHE A 53 7.62 10.73 4.07
CA PHE A 53 6.50 11.12 3.21
C PHE A 53 6.27 10.16 2.05
N ASN A 54 7.33 9.59 1.46
CA ASN A 54 7.14 8.54 0.45
C ASN A 54 6.48 7.27 1.03
N SER A 55 6.82 6.90 2.28
CA SER A 55 6.22 5.72 2.92
C SER A 55 4.72 5.86 3.17
N GLN A 56 4.23 7.10 3.37
CA GLN A 56 2.79 7.36 3.54
C GLN A 56 1.99 6.98 2.28
N PHE A 57 2.53 7.23 1.08
CA PHE A 57 1.88 6.85 -0.19
C PHE A 57 1.73 5.34 -0.36
N GLY A 58 2.57 4.55 0.32
CA GLY A 58 2.54 3.08 0.28
C GLY A 58 1.49 2.41 1.18
N THR A 59 0.78 3.19 2.02
CA THR A 59 -0.08 2.67 3.10
C THR A 59 -1.13 1.67 2.61
N TYR A 60 -1.76 1.93 1.45
CA TYR A 60 -2.84 1.11 0.90
C TYR A 60 -2.43 0.30 -0.35
N THR A 61 -1.17 0.36 -0.76
CA THR A 61 -0.72 -0.17 -2.06
C THR A 61 0.35 -1.26 -1.94
N ASN A 62 1.20 -1.21 -0.91
CA ASN A 62 2.39 -2.08 -0.84
C ASN A 62 2.05 -3.57 -0.66
N PHE A 63 0.93 -3.91 -0.03
CA PHE A 63 0.58 -5.31 0.28
C PHE A 63 0.00 -6.06 -0.92
N THR A 64 -0.59 -5.35 -1.89
CA THR A 64 -1.38 -5.93 -2.98
C THR A 64 -0.59 -6.98 -3.76
N ASN A 65 0.63 -6.65 -4.19
CA ASN A 65 1.49 -7.57 -4.94
C ASN A 65 1.98 -8.75 -4.09
N LEU A 66 2.25 -8.51 -2.80
CA LEU A 66 2.76 -9.54 -1.89
C LEU A 66 1.68 -10.55 -1.50
N ALA A 67 0.42 -10.12 -1.50
CA ALA A 67 -0.74 -10.93 -1.17
C ALA A 67 -1.41 -11.59 -2.40
N ASP A 68 -0.83 -11.42 -3.59
CA ASP A 68 -1.35 -11.94 -4.86
C ASP A 68 -2.77 -11.44 -5.20
N LEU A 69 -3.00 -10.14 -5.01
CA LEU A 69 -4.26 -9.46 -5.31
C LEU A 69 -4.14 -8.65 -6.61
N ALA A 70 -5.29 -8.42 -7.26
CA ALA A 70 -5.43 -7.45 -8.34
C ALA A 70 -5.96 -6.11 -7.78
N ALA A 71 -5.63 -5.00 -8.45
CA ALA A 71 -6.07 -3.66 -8.07
C ALA A 71 -6.32 -2.79 -9.30
N LEU A 72 -7.30 -1.89 -9.22
CA LEU A 72 -7.63 -0.93 -10.28
C LEU A 72 -7.89 0.45 -9.67
N ALA A 73 -6.98 1.40 -9.91
CA ALA A 73 -7.16 2.77 -9.45
C ALA A 73 -8.16 3.53 -10.33
N LEU A 74 -9.12 4.19 -9.70
CA LEU A 74 -10.17 4.98 -10.33
C LEU A 74 -10.22 6.40 -9.74
N PRO A 75 -10.58 7.42 -10.52
CA PRO A 75 -10.79 8.77 -10.01
C PRO A 75 -11.92 8.82 -8.97
N ALA A 76 -11.71 9.62 -7.93
CA ALA A 76 -12.74 10.00 -6.96
C ALA A 76 -13.02 11.52 -7.10
N PRO A 77 -14.00 12.08 -6.34
CA PRO A 77 -14.22 13.51 -6.33
C PRO A 77 -12.97 14.30 -5.97
N PHE A 78 -12.89 15.52 -6.49
CA PHE A 78 -11.86 16.47 -6.10
C PHE A 78 -12.00 16.83 -4.62
N ARG A 79 -10.86 17.06 -3.98
CA ARG A 79 -10.79 17.57 -2.62
C ARG A 79 -11.25 19.03 -2.58
N ASN A 80 -11.50 19.54 -1.37
CA ASN A 80 -11.87 20.96 -1.16
C ASN A 80 -10.76 21.96 -1.54
N ASP A 81 -9.53 21.48 -1.74
CA ASP A 81 -8.37 22.24 -2.20
C ASP A 81 -8.12 22.09 -3.73
N ASP A 82 -9.14 21.62 -4.47
CA ASP A 82 -9.13 21.42 -5.93
C ASP A 82 -8.06 20.44 -6.44
N LEU A 83 -7.49 19.61 -5.57
CA LEU A 83 -6.59 18.52 -5.94
C LEU A 83 -7.36 17.21 -6.17
N PRO A 84 -6.93 16.37 -7.13
CA PRO A 84 -7.57 15.09 -7.39
C PRO A 84 -7.33 14.10 -6.25
N ALA A 85 -8.31 13.21 -6.03
CA ALA A 85 -8.18 12.03 -5.19
C ALA A 85 -8.66 10.79 -5.96
N GLY A 86 -8.31 9.61 -5.49
CA GLY A 86 -8.65 8.34 -6.13
C GLY A 86 -8.98 7.26 -5.11
N ILE A 87 -9.73 6.26 -5.58
CA ILE A 87 -9.94 4.99 -4.89
C ILE A 87 -9.32 3.87 -5.70
N THR A 88 -8.95 2.79 -5.03
CA THR A 88 -8.47 1.55 -5.64
C THR A 88 -9.29 0.39 -5.11
#